data_AF-A0A7I9W3T4-F1
#
_entry.id   AF-A0A7I9W3T4-F1
#
_cell.length_a   1.000
_cell.length_b   1.000
_cell.length_c   1.000
_cell.angle_alpha   90.00
_cell.angle_beta   90.00
_cell.angle_gamma   90.00
#
_symmetry.space_group_name_H-M   'P 1'
#
loop_
_entity.id
_entity.type
_entity.pdbx_description
1 polymer ?
#
loop_
_entity_poly.entity_id
_entity_poly.type
_entity_poly.pdbx_seq_one_letter_code
_entity_poly.pdbx_strand_id
1 'polypeptide(L)'
;MVTPDDIARVLESSGVPLSVREIAEVLRGDNREVDAILWQSPDRFVWQPEHKWTVANPKSRATRGRIPDAPDARPNMLSANSSQELRALTLSSGLTIAVNRRPLDSDAFFTVRSAGNTITLTLNSTHELFNDLPIPFESDTGETGYKALCEVLLSAWALYEDGLPGGSTKRATEDARILWGRRAIEMLREQHS
;
A
#
# COMPACT_ATOMS: atom_id res chain seq x y z
N MET A 1 21.74 20.46 3.71
CA MET A 1 20.84 19.34 4.01
C MET A 1 19.44 19.90 4.05
N VAL A 2 18.57 19.32 3.23
CA VAL A 2 17.16 19.69 3.20
C VAL A 2 16.47 19.01 4.39
N THR A 3 15.63 19.74 5.12
CA THR A 3 14.84 19.16 6.22
C THR A 3 13.35 19.07 5.83
N PRO A 4 12.56 18.21 6.49
CA PRO A 4 11.11 18.19 6.31
C PRO A 4 10.45 19.56 6.58
N ASP A 5 10.98 20.34 7.52
CA ASP A 5 10.44 21.67 7.85
C ASP A 5 10.68 22.69 6.73
N ASP A 6 11.80 22.58 6.02
CA ASP A 6 12.09 23.43 4.86
C ASP A 6 11.13 23.14 3.71
N ILE A 7 10.84 21.86 3.45
CA ILE A 7 9.88 21.43 2.42
C ILE A 7 8.46 21.89 2.77
N ALA A 8 8.03 21.74 4.02
CA ALA A 8 6.72 22.21 4.47
C ALA A 8 6.55 23.72 4.25
N ARG A 9 7.58 24.52 4.57
CA ARG A 9 7.56 25.97 4.35
C ARG A 9 7.42 26.35 2.88
N VAL A 10 8.09 25.62 1.98
CA VAL A 10 7.98 25.86 0.53
C VAL A 10 6.58 25.55 0.04
N LEU A 11 6.01 24.41 0.43
CA LEU A 11 4.65 24.01 0.05
C LEU A 11 3.55 24.91 0.65
N GLU A 12 3.74 25.42 1.86
CA GLU A 12 2.82 26.37 2.48
C GLU A 12 2.90 27.75 1.83
N SER A 13 4.11 28.22 1.51
CA SER A 13 4.32 29.53 0.90
C SER A 13 3.89 29.61 -0.57
N SER A 14 3.94 28.49 -1.31
CA SER A 14 3.46 28.44 -2.69
C SER A 14 1.94 28.53 -2.79
N GLY A 15 1.22 28.04 -1.77
CA GLY A 15 -0.24 27.96 -1.75
C GLY A 15 -0.83 27.02 -2.82
N VAL A 16 0.02 26.32 -3.58
CA VAL A 16 -0.35 25.38 -4.64
C VAL A 16 0.50 24.11 -4.55
N PRO A 17 -0.02 22.96 -5.01
CA PRO A 17 0.76 21.74 -5.08
C PRO A 17 2.01 21.93 -5.94
N LEU A 18 3.18 21.49 -5.47
CA LEU A 18 4.45 21.59 -6.21
C LEU A 18 5.07 20.22 -6.47
N SER A 19 5.73 20.08 -7.61
CA SER A 19 6.53 18.90 -7.93
C SER A 19 7.84 18.86 -7.13
N VAL A 20 8.44 17.67 -7.02
CA VAL A 20 9.76 17.49 -6.37
C VAL A 20 10.81 18.43 -6.98
N ARG A 21 10.79 18.63 -8.30
CA ARG A 21 11.74 19.49 -9.00
C ARG A 21 11.59 20.95 -8.59
N GLU A 22 10.36 21.44 -8.52
CA GLU A 22 10.06 22.83 -8.09
C GLU A 22 10.47 23.06 -6.64
N ILE A 23 10.22 22.09 -5.76
CA ILE A 23 10.62 22.17 -4.35
C ILE A 23 12.15 22.19 -4.21
N ALA A 24 12.84 21.29 -4.93
CA ALA A 24 14.31 21.20 -4.93
C ALA A 24 14.96 22.46 -5.51
N GLU A 25 14.37 23.06 -6.55
CA GLU A 25 14.84 24.30 -7.16
C GLU A 25 14.78 25.48 -6.17
N VAL A 26 13.68 25.59 -5.41
CA VAL A 26 13.51 26.62 -4.36
C VAL A 26 14.49 26.40 -3.21
N LEU A 27 14.69 25.16 -2.77
CA LEU A 27 15.58 24.81 -1.66
C LEU A 27 17.06 24.71 -2.07
N ARG A 28 17.37 24.82 -3.36
CA ARG A 28 18.69 24.50 -3.95
C ARG A 28 19.22 23.14 -3.47
N GLY A 29 18.32 22.17 -3.34
CA GLY A 29 18.58 20.82 -2.86
C GLY A 29 18.66 19.79 -3.98
N ASP A 30 19.00 18.55 -3.61
CA ASP A 30 18.98 17.42 -4.55
C ASP A 30 17.56 16.84 -4.66
N ASN A 31 17.14 16.51 -5.88
CA ASN A 31 15.80 15.95 -6.13
C ASN A 31 15.57 14.63 -5.39
N ARG A 32 16.59 13.78 -5.24
CA ARG A 32 16.46 12.49 -4.55
C ARG A 32 16.37 12.67 -3.04
N GLU A 33 17.09 13.64 -2.48
CA GLU A 33 16.99 14.01 -1.07
C GLU A 33 15.59 14.53 -0.74
N VAL A 34 15.05 15.43 -1.58
CA VAL A 34 13.68 15.98 -1.42
C VAL A 34 12.62 14.89 -1.58
N ASP A 35 12.71 14.05 -2.62
CA ASP A 35 11.77 12.94 -2.85
C ASP A 35 11.78 11.97 -1.66
N ALA A 36 12.96 11.56 -1.19
CA ALA A 36 13.09 10.67 -0.05
C ALA A 36 12.41 11.23 1.22
N ILE A 37 12.59 12.54 1.50
CA ILE A 37 11.99 13.17 2.68
C ILE A 37 10.46 13.25 2.58
N LEU A 38 9.93 13.61 1.41
CA LEU A 38 8.49 13.68 1.14
C LEU A 38 7.81 12.32 1.38
N TRP A 39 8.41 11.25 0.88
CA TRP A 39 7.89 9.89 1.04
C TRP A 39 8.06 9.32 2.46
N GLN A 40 9.12 9.70 3.18
CA GLN A 40 9.36 9.26 4.56
C GLN A 40 8.48 9.97 5.59
N SER A 41 7.74 11.02 5.20
CA SER A 41 6.89 11.81 6.12
C SER A 41 5.42 11.91 5.63
N PRO A 42 4.71 10.76 5.49
CA PRO A 42 3.36 10.70 4.92
C PRO A 42 2.28 11.36 5.80
N ASP A 43 2.58 11.59 7.08
CA ASP A 43 1.76 12.34 8.02
C ASP A 43 1.83 13.86 7.79
N ARG A 44 2.87 14.33 7.09
CA ARG A 44 3.15 15.74 6.85
C ARG A 44 2.91 16.16 5.41
N PHE A 45 3.07 15.26 4.45
CA PHE A 45 2.95 15.57 3.04
C PHE A 45 1.94 14.65 2.35
N VAL A 46 1.06 15.26 1.57
CA VAL A 46 0.05 14.58 0.78
C VAL A 46 0.40 14.75 -0.69
N TRP A 47 0.58 13.62 -1.35
CA TRP A 47 0.73 13.54 -2.78
C TRP A 47 -0.60 13.79 -3.47
N GLN A 48 -0.56 14.55 -4.56
CA GLN A 48 -1.70 14.93 -5.39
C GLN A 48 -1.50 14.37 -6.80
N PRO A 49 -2.60 14.14 -7.56
CA PRO A 49 -2.52 13.92 -9.00
C PRO A 49 -1.62 14.98 -9.67
N GLU A 50 -0.97 14.61 -10.79
CA GLU A 50 0.06 15.40 -11.49
C GLU A 50 1.46 15.42 -10.85
N HIS A 51 1.79 14.46 -9.98
CA HIS A 51 3.13 14.36 -9.34
C HIS A 51 3.49 15.56 -8.46
N LYS A 52 2.49 16.14 -7.81
CA LYS A 52 2.65 17.32 -6.97
C LYS A 52 2.37 17.00 -5.50
N TRP A 53 2.95 17.80 -4.61
CA TRP A 53 2.90 17.61 -3.17
C TRP A 53 2.26 18.81 -2.50
N THR A 54 1.55 18.54 -1.41
CA THR A 54 0.93 19.54 -0.53
C THR A 54 1.20 19.17 0.93
N VAL A 55 1.08 20.13 1.85
CA VAL A 55 1.14 19.82 3.28
C VAL A 55 -0.18 19.17 3.73
N ALA A 56 -0.09 18.11 4.52
CA ALA A 56 -1.24 17.44 5.10
C ALA A 56 -2.02 18.41 6.00
N ASN A 57 -3.31 18.61 5.74
CA ASN A 57 -4.12 19.52 6.55
C ASN A 57 -4.40 18.88 7.93
N PRO A 58 -4.02 19.49 9.07
CA PRO A 58 -4.29 18.93 10.39
C PRO A 58 -5.79 18.88 10.76
N LYS A 59 -6.68 19.48 9.96
CA LYS A 59 -8.14 19.46 10.15
C LYS A 59 -8.84 18.39 9.30
N SER A 60 -8.58 17.11 9.56
CA SER A 60 -9.53 16.04 9.20
C SER A 60 -9.68 14.97 10.29
N ARG A 61 -9.20 15.22 11.50
CA ARG A 61 -9.59 14.43 12.68
C ARG A 61 -10.90 14.98 13.26
N ALA A 62 -11.96 14.96 12.45
CA ALA A 62 -13.30 15.19 12.94
C ALA A 62 -13.74 13.96 13.73
N THR A 63 -13.85 14.15 15.04
CA THR A 63 -14.52 13.35 16.05
C THR A 63 -15.69 12.54 15.45
N ARG A 64 -15.57 11.20 15.39
CA ARG A 64 -16.72 10.32 15.18
C ARG A 64 -17.64 10.45 16.40
N GLY A 65 -18.59 11.37 16.32
CA GLY A 65 -19.72 11.48 17.22
C GLY A 65 -20.56 10.21 17.13
N ARG A 66 -20.85 9.64 18.30
CA ARG A 66 -21.74 8.50 18.52
C ARG A 66 -23.15 8.91 18.08
N ILE A 67 -23.69 8.26 17.05
CA ILE A 67 -25.10 8.39 16.65
C ILE A 67 -25.89 7.32 17.43
N PRO A 68 -27.01 7.65 18.10
CA PRO A 68 -27.86 6.67 18.77
C PRO A 68 -28.77 5.91 17.78
N ASP A 69 -29.09 4.68 18.17
CA ASP A 69 -29.85 3.66 17.45
C ASP A 69 -31.06 4.16 16.64
N ALA A 70 -31.12 3.75 15.38
CA ALA A 70 -32.34 3.73 14.57
C ALA A 70 -32.54 2.31 14.01
N PRO A 71 -33.77 1.75 14.06
CA PRO A 71 -34.01 0.35 13.73
C PRO A 71 -34.01 0.07 12.22
N ASP A 72 -33.61 -1.16 11.92
CA ASP A 72 -33.36 -1.80 10.62
C ASP A 72 -34.40 -1.53 9.51
N ALA A 73 -33.88 -1.25 8.31
CA ALA A 73 -34.55 -1.56 7.05
C ALA A 73 -33.55 -1.53 5.88
N ARG A 74 -32.74 -2.57 5.68
CA ARG A 74 -32.18 -2.89 4.34
C ARG A 74 -32.09 -4.40 4.11
N PRO A 75 -32.68 -4.92 3.01
CA PRO A 75 -32.58 -6.32 2.64
C PRO A 75 -31.18 -6.66 2.09
N ASN A 76 -30.62 -7.78 2.55
CA ASN A 76 -29.59 -8.61 1.88
C ASN A 76 -28.62 -7.92 0.89
N MET A 77 -27.54 -7.30 1.40
CA MET A 77 -26.31 -7.02 0.63
C MET A 77 -25.09 -7.75 1.22
N LEU A 78 -25.19 -9.06 1.41
CA LEU A 78 -24.13 -9.90 1.99
C LEU A 78 -23.32 -10.73 0.97
N SER A 79 -23.20 -10.28 -0.29
CA SER A 79 -22.48 -11.07 -1.32
C SER A 79 -21.26 -10.39 -1.95
N ALA A 80 -20.76 -9.25 -1.43
CA ALA A 80 -19.58 -8.56 -1.99
C ALA A 80 -18.34 -8.51 -1.07
N ASN A 81 -18.43 -9.02 0.17
CA ASN A 81 -17.35 -8.95 1.18
C ASN A 81 -16.79 -10.33 1.57
N SER A 82 -16.90 -11.35 0.71
CA SER A 82 -16.41 -12.69 1.04
C SER A 82 -14.89 -12.76 0.92
N SER A 83 -14.21 -13.04 2.04
CA SER A 83 -12.83 -13.51 2.03
C SER A 83 -12.79 -14.87 1.33
N GLN A 84 -11.95 -15.01 0.31
CA GLN A 84 -11.76 -16.24 -0.45
C GLN A 84 -10.36 -16.81 -0.14
N GLU A 85 -10.30 -18.07 0.28
CA GLU A 85 -9.03 -18.79 0.38
C GLU A 85 -8.57 -19.21 -1.02
N LEU A 86 -7.33 -18.90 -1.37
CA LEU A 86 -6.76 -19.21 -2.68
C LEU A 86 -5.88 -20.47 -2.63
N ARG A 87 -4.97 -20.54 -1.65
CA ARG A 87 -4.02 -21.65 -1.51
C ARG A 87 -3.37 -21.68 -0.13
N ALA A 88 -2.90 -22.85 0.29
CA ALA A 88 -1.96 -22.99 1.39
C ALA A 88 -0.69 -23.73 0.92
N LEU A 89 0.48 -23.23 1.32
CA LEU A 89 1.79 -23.81 1.01
C LEU A 89 2.52 -24.13 2.32
N THR A 90 2.79 -25.41 2.59
CA THR A 90 3.56 -25.83 3.77
C THR A 90 5.00 -26.11 3.37
N LEU A 91 5.93 -25.40 4.00
CA LEU A 91 7.37 -25.59 3.81
C LEU A 91 7.87 -26.78 4.62
N SER A 92 9.03 -27.32 4.25
CA SER A 92 9.70 -28.40 4.99
C SER A 92 10.04 -28.05 6.44
N SER A 93 10.10 -26.76 6.78
CA SER A 93 10.26 -26.26 8.15
C SER A 93 9.02 -26.41 9.02
N GLY A 94 7.87 -26.80 8.45
CA GLY A 94 6.57 -26.83 9.14
C GLY A 94 5.83 -25.49 9.16
N LEU A 95 6.41 -24.45 8.58
CA LEU A 95 5.78 -23.15 8.39
C LEU A 95 4.80 -23.20 7.21
N THR A 96 3.59 -22.66 7.40
CA THR A 96 2.55 -22.62 6.36
C THR A 96 2.29 -21.20 5.90
N ILE A 97 2.29 -20.97 4.59
CA ILE A 97 1.84 -19.72 3.97
C ILE A 97 0.40 -19.92 3.50
N ALA A 98 -0.55 -19.32 4.20
CA ALA A 98 -1.96 -19.32 3.83
C ALA A 98 -2.26 -18.07 3.00
N VAL A 99 -2.77 -18.26 1.78
CA VAL A 99 -3.05 -17.19 0.83
C VAL A 99 -4.55 -16.97 0.72
N ASN A 100 -4.97 -15.75 1.04
CA ASN A 100 -6.36 -15.32 0.98
C ASN A 100 -6.51 -14.11 0.05
N ARG A 101 -7.72 -13.89 -0.45
CA ARG A 101 -8.12 -12.70 -1.20
C ARG A 101 -9.32 -12.06 -0.53
N ARG A 102 -9.23 -10.76 -0.25
CA ARG A 102 -10.34 -9.96 0.31
C ARG A 102 -10.10 -8.47 0.05
N PRO A 103 -11.13 -7.61 0.14
CA PRO A 103 -10.92 -6.17 0.07
C PRO A 103 -10.07 -5.69 1.24
N LEU A 104 -9.10 -4.82 0.97
CA LEU A 104 -8.28 -4.16 1.99
C LEU A 104 -8.39 -2.64 1.85
N ASP A 105 -8.53 -1.96 2.99
CA ASP A 105 -8.55 -0.51 3.09
C ASP A 105 -7.11 0.04 3.15
N SER A 106 -6.37 -0.15 2.05
CA SER A 106 -4.96 0.25 1.90
C SER A 106 -4.56 0.26 0.43
N ASP A 107 -3.60 1.11 0.09
CA ASP A 107 -2.98 1.17 -1.24
C ASP A 107 -2.08 -0.03 -1.53
N ALA A 108 -1.79 -0.89 -0.55
CA ALA A 108 -1.02 -2.11 -0.80
C ALA A 108 -1.86 -3.15 -1.58
N PHE A 109 -1.26 -3.80 -2.58
CA PHE A 109 -1.92 -4.93 -3.28
C PHE A 109 -1.87 -6.25 -2.50
N PHE A 110 -1.15 -6.31 -1.38
CA PHE A 110 -1.18 -7.43 -0.44
C PHE A 110 -0.86 -7.01 0.99
N THR A 111 -1.12 -7.89 1.97
CA THR A 111 -0.68 -7.77 3.36
C THR A 111 -0.18 -9.09 3.91
N VAL A 112 0.67 -9.03 4.93
CA VAL A 112 1.25 -10.19 5.63
C VAL A 112 0.89 -10.10 7.11
N ARG A 113 0.42 -11.21 7.67
CA ARG A 113 0.14 -11.36 9.11
C ARG A 113 0.62 -12.71 9.58
N SER A 114 1.33 -12.72 10.70
CA SER A 114 1.89 -13.96 11.25
C SER A 114 1.14 -14.37 12.51
N ALA A 115 0.80 -15.65 12.60
CA ALA A 115 0.18 -16.25 13.77
C ALA A 115 0.73 -17.67 13.96
N GLY A 116 1.57 -17.87 14.99
CA GLY A 116 2.19 -19.17 15.26
C GLY A 116 3.08 -19.63 14.10
N ASN A 117 2.78 -20.80 13.55
CA ASN A 117 3.47 -21.37 12.39
C ASN A 117 2.82 -21.01 11.03
N THR A 118 1.89 -20.07 11.03
CA THR A 118 1.14 -19.69 9.83
C THR A 118 1.39 -18.23 9.49
N ILE A 119 1.87 -17.98 8.28
CA ILE A 119 1.94 -16.67 7.66
C ILE A 119 0.74 -16.53 6.74
N THR A 120 -0.13 -15.57 7.04
CA THR A 120 -1.27 -15.22 6.19
C THR A 120 -0.86 -14.12 5.21
N LEU A 121 -0.77 -14.49 3.93
CA LEU A 121 -0.63 -13.56 2.81
C LEU A 121 -2.03 -13.22 2.28
N THR A 122 -2.43 -11.96 2.36
CA THR A 122 -3.75 -11.53 1.87
C THR A 122 -3.59 -10.62 0.66
N LEU A 123 -4.07 -11.04 -0.51
CA LEU A 123 -4.16 -10.21 -1.71
C LEU A 123 -5.36 -9.24 -1.62
N ASN A 124 -5.11 -7.98 -1.95
CA ASN A 124 -6.12 -6.93 -1.94
C ASN A 124 -7.01 -7.04 -3.19
N SER A 125 -8.25 -7.54 -3.01
CA SER A 125 -9.14 -7.75 -4.15
C SER A 125 -9.62 -6.47 -4.83
N THR A 126 -9.46 -5.30 -4.18
CA THR A 126 -9.89 -4.00 -4.70
C THR A 126 -8.75 -3.17 -5.29
N HIS A 127 -7.53 -3.70 -5.32
CA HIS A 127 -6.38 -2.98 -5.87
C HIS A 127 -6.39 -3.02 -7.40
N GLU A 128 -6.20 -1.86 -8.04
CA GLU A 128 -6.31 -1.67 -9.51
C GLU A 128 -5.37 -2.58 -10.31
N LEU A 129 -4.24 -2.99 -9.73
CA LEU A 129 -3.30 -3.98 -10.30
C LEU A 129 -4.00 -5.21 -10.89
N PHE A 130 -5.03 -5.72 -10.21
CA PHE A 130 -5.70 -6.96 -10.59
C PHE A 130 -6.85 -6.75 -11.59
N ASN A 131 -7.04 -5.53 -12.11
CA ASN A 131 -7.95 -5.29 -13.23
C ASN A 131 -7.36 -5.81 -14.55
N ASP A 132 -6.06 -5.59 -14.75
CA ASP A 132 -5.37 -5.86 -16.01
C ASP A 132 -4.35 -7.01 -15.91
N LEU A 133 -3.86 -7.30 -14.70
CA LEU A 133 -2.86 -8.36 -14.48
C LEU A 133 -3.46 -9.60 -13.83
N PRO A 134 -2.91 -10.79 -14.14
CA PRO A 134 -3.35 -12.04 -13.54
C PRO A 134 -3.16 -12.05 -12.02
N ILE A 135 -4.13 -12.59 -11.31
CA ILE A 135 -4.08 -12.76 -9.86
C ILE A 135 -3.20 -13.99 -9.54
N PRO A 136 -2.10 -13.83 -8.78
CA PRO A 136 -1.29 -14.97 -8.34
C PRO A 136 -2.09 -15.92 -7.44
N PHE A 137 -1.74 -17.20 -7.41
CA PHE A 137 -2.40 -18.27 -6.62
C PHE A 137 -3.81 -18.67 -7.06
N GLU A 138 -4.49 -17.86 -7.88
CA GLU A 138 -5.81 -18.20 -8.43
C GLU A 138 -5.68 -19.31 -9.49
N SER A 139 -6.57 -20.30 -9.39
CA SER A 139 -6.58 -21.47 -10.27
C SER A 139 -7.22 -21.13 -11.61
N ASP A 140 -6.41 -20.61 -12.54
CA ASP A 140 -6.83 -20.45 -13.93
C ASP A 140 -5.71 -20.90 -14.89
N THR A 141 -6.14 -21.46 -16.02
CA THR A 141 -5.34 -22.20 -17.02
C THR A 141 -4.42 -21.33 -17.89
N GLY A 142 -4.57 -20.00 -17.84
CA GLY A 142 -3.73 -19.05 -18.58
C GLY A 142 -2.54 -18.54 -17.78
N GLU A 143 -1.35 -18.60 -18.39
CA GLU A 143 -0.07 -17.99 -17.96
C GLU A 143 0.55 -18.54 -16.67
N THR A 144 0.95 -19.82 -16.70
CA THR A 144 1.54 -20.52 -15.55
C THR A 144 2.90 -19.98 -15.10
N GLY A 145 3.77 -19.58 -16.04
CA GLY A 145 5.15 -19.17 -15.72
C GLY A 145 5.24 -17.83 -14.98
N TYR A 146 4.52 -16.81 -15.45
CA TYR A 146 4.49 -15.49 -14.83
C TYR A 146 3.81 -15.54 -13.45
N LYS A 147 2.66 -16.22 -13.35
CA LYS A 147 1.99 -16.46 -12.06
C LYS A 147 2.92 -17.15 -11.07
N ALA A 148 3.61 -18.23 -11.47
CA ALA A 148 4.54 -18.94 -10.60
C ALA A 148 5.68 -18.03 -10.10
N LEU A 149 6.22 -17.15 -10.95
CA LEU A 149 7.23 -16.16 -10.53
C LEU A 149 6.67 -15.23 -9.45
N CYS A 150 5.47 -14.66 -9.66
CA CYS A 150 4.82 -13.78 -8.69
C CYS A 150 4.51 -14.52 -7.38
N GLU A 151 4.03 -15.76 -7.46
CA GLU A 151 3.76 -16.62 -6.29
C GLU A 151 5.03 -16.82 -5.44
N VAL A 152 6.17 -17.10 -6.09
CA VAL A 152 7.47 -17.25 -5.42
C VAL A 152 7.92 -15.94 -4.77
N LEU A 153 7.85 -14.82 -5.49
CA LEU A 153 8.30 -13.52 -4.98
C LEU A 153 7.45 -13.04 -3.79
N LEU A 154 6.12 -13.21 -3.87
CA LEU A 154 5.21 -12.86 -2.78
C LEU A 154 5.42 -13.77 -1.56
N SER A 155 5.64 -15.06 -1.77
CA SER A 155 5.96 -16.00 -0.69
C SER A 155 7.30 -15.65 -0.04
N ALA A 156 8.32 -15.30 -0.83
CA ALA A 156 9.62 -14.88 -0.33
C ALA A 156 9.53 -13.58 0.48
N TRP A 157 8.75 -12.60 0.02
CA TRP A 157 8.47 -11.39 0.77
C TRP A 157 7.77 -11.70 2.10
N ALA A 158 6.75 -12.55 2.08
CA ALA A 158 6.01 -12.91 3.29
C ALA A 158 6.91 -13.55 4.36
N LEU A 159 7.83 -14.44 3.94
CA LEU A 159 8.85 -15.03 4.81
C LEU A 159 9.83 -13.99 5.35
N TYR A 160 10.27 -13.06 4.49
CA TYR A 160 11.16 -11.97 4.88
C TYR A 160 10.50 -11.08 5.94
N GLU A 161 9.28 -10.58 5.69
CA GLU A 161 8.56 -9.68 6.59
C GLU A 161 8.21 -10.35 7.94
N ASP A 162 7.90 -11.65 7.92
CA ASP A 162 7.71 -12.45 9.14
C ASP A 162 8.99 -12.56 9.98
N GLY A 163 10.13 -12.82 9.34
CA GLY A 163 11.41 -12.99 10.00
C GLY A 163 12.02 -11.70 10.57
N LEU A 164 11.46 -10.53 10.25
CA LEU A 164 11.97 -9.25 10.76
C LEU A 164 11.64 -9.07 12.24
N PRO A 165 12.60 -8.58 13.05
CA PRO A 165 12.31 -8.16 14.40
C PRO A 165 11.29 -7.01 14.37
N GLY A 166 10.40 -6.96 15.36
CA GLY A 166 9.48 -5.85 15.52
C GLY A 166 10.19 -4.50 15.68
N GLY A 167 9.47 -3.40 15.51
CA GLY A 167 10.02 -2.04 15.64
C GLY A 167 10.13 -1.31 14.30
N SER A 168 11.13 -0.45 14.17
CA SER A 168 11.27 0.45 13.02
C SER A 168 11.47 -0.29 11.70
N THR A 169 12.27 -1.36 11.68
CA THR A 169 12.53 -2.14 10.46
C THR A 169 11.26 -2.79 9.92
N LYS A 170 10.47 -3.43 10.79
CA LYS A 170 9.20 -4.04 10.39
C LYS A 170 8.20 -3.01 9.84
N ARG A 171 8.10 -1.83 10.48
CA ARG A 171 7.28 -0.72 9.99
C ARG A 171 7.74 -0.25 8.61
N ALA A 172 9.05 -0.04 8.42
CA ALA A 172 9.59 0.38 7.13
C ALA A 172 9.30 -0.64 6.02
N THR A 173 9.31 -1.94 6.31
CA THR A 173 8.91 -2.99 5.36
C THR A 173 7.41 -2.96 5.05
N GLU A 174 6.56 -2.76 6.06
CA GLU A 174 5.12 -2.56 5.87
C GLU A 174 4.82 -1.31 5.02
N ASP A 175 5.54 -0.20 5.26
CA ASP A 175 5.43 1.05 4.50
C ASP A 175 5.91 0.87 3.05
N ALA A 176 7.00 0.12 2.83
CA ALA A 176 7.50 -0.20 1.50
C ALA A 176 6.44 -0.95 0.67
N ARG A 177 5.68 -1.86 1.29
CA ARG A 177 4.59 -2.58 0.62
C ARG A 177 3.44 -1.65 0.20
N ILE A 178 3.11 -0.67 1.03
CA ILE A 178 2.11 0.37 0.69
C ILE A 178 2.63 1.21 -0.47
N LEU A 179 3.90 1.62 -0.43
CA LEU A 179 4.54 2.39 -1.49
C LEU A 179 4.54 1.61 -2.82
N TRP A 180 4.84 0.31 -2.80
CA TRP A 180 4.82 -0.52 -4.00
C TRP A 180 3.45 -0.52 -4.67
N GLY A 181 2.37 -0.60 -3.90
CA GLY A 181 1.02 -0.56 -4.48
C GLY A 181 0.68 0.78 -5.11
N ARG A 182 1.03 1.90 -4.47
CA ARG A 182 0.91 3.23 -5.08
C ARG A 182 1.69 3.34 -6.40
N ARG A 183 2.95 2.89 -6.42
CA ARG A 183 3.78 2.92 -7.64
C ARG A 183 3.24 2.02 -8.73
N ALA A 184 2.69 0.86 -8.39
CA ALA A 184 2.08 -0.02 -9.36
C ALA A 184 0.86 0.64 -10.05
N ILE A 185 0.03 1.35 -9.29
CA ILE A 185 -1.11 2.12 -9.82
C ILE A 185 -0.61 3.21 -10.78
N GLU A 186 0.42 3.97 -10.38
CA GLU A 186 1.03 5.00 -11.23
C GLU A 186 1.54 4.41 -12.56
N MET A 187 2.32 3.32 -12.49
CA MET A 187 2.89 2.67 -13.66
C MET A 187 1.82 2.16 -14.63
N LEU A 188 0.74 1.57 -14.12
CA LEU A 188 -0.36 1.08 -14.97
C LEU A 188 -1.11 2.22 -15.66
N ARG A 189 -1.28 3.36 -14.99
CA ARG A 189 -1.92 4.53 -15.59
C ARG A 189 -1.05 5.15 -16.69
N GLU A 190 0.26 5.22 -16.48
CA GLU A 190 1.20 5.71 -17.52
C GLU A 190 1.24 4.79 -18.75
N GLN A 191 1.13 3.47 -18.58
CA GLN A 191 1.11 2.53 -19.69
C GLN A 191 -0.14 2.65 -20.59
N HIS A 192 -1.23 3.20 -20.04
CA HIS A 192 -2.49 3.39 -20.75
C HIS A 192 -2.74 4.84 -21.22
N SER A 193 -1.76 5.74 -21.03
CA SER A 193 -1.81 7.15 -21.46
C SER A 193 -1.11 7.35 -22.80
#